data_AF-A0A2M7X0W8-F1
#
_entry.id   AF-A0A2M7X0W8-F1
#
_cell.length_a   1.000
_cell.length_b   1.000
_cell.length_c   1.000
_cell.angle_alpha   90.00
_cell.angle_beta   90.00
_cell.angle_gamma   90.00
#
_symmetry.space_group_name_H-M   'P 1'
#
loop_
_entity.id
_entity.type
_entity.pdbx_description
1 polymer ?
#
loop_
_entity_poly.entity_id
_entity_poly.type
_entity_poly.pdbx_seq_one_letter_code
_entity_poly.pdbx_strand_id
1 'polypeptide(L)'
;MWLLAAESALAAAAPPVAPPAFSAEQIAAAAALRDAALAGSAAYAIVASLTTEVGPRLAGSAADARAVNWAEAKMRALGFDRVSLQPVSFPVW
;
A
#
# COMPACT_ATOMS: atom_id res chain seq x y z
N MET A 1 -19.30 32.89 63.60
CA MET A 1 -19.50 31.50 63.13
C MET A 1 -20.39 31.55 61.92
N TRP A 2 -19.82 31.48 60.72
CA TRP A 2 -20.31 30.79 59.50
C TRP A 2 -19.07 30.70 58.59
N LEU A 3 -18.56 29.48 58.39
CA LEU A 3 -17.44 29.18 57.50
C LEU A 3 -17.87 29.41 56.04
N LEU A 4 -17.03 30.04 55.22
CA LEU A 4 -17.06 29.82 53.77
C LEU A 4 -15.89 28.91 53.41
N ALA A 5 -16.20 27.65 53.09
CA ALA A 5 -15.29 26.76 52.40
C ALA A 5 -15.26 27.17 50.93
N ALA A 6 -14.09 27.57 50.42
CA ALA A 6 -13.87 27.73 48.99
C ALA A 6 -13.47 26.36 48.43
N GLU A 7 -14.38 25.70 47.74
CA GLU A 7 -14.08 24.50 46.96
C GLU A 7 -13.33 24.90 45.69
N SER A 8 -12.03 24.63 45.67
CA SER A 8 -11.20 24.75 44.47
C SER A 8 -11.56 23.60 43.52
N ALA A 9 -12.24 23.93 42.41
CA ALA A 9 -12.43 22.99 41.31
C ALA A 9 -11.09 22.76 40.59
N LEU A 10 -10.53 21.57 40.72
CA LEU A 10 -9.40 21.11 39.92
C LEU A 10 -9.89 20.88 38.49
N ALA A 11 -9.58 21.81 37.58
CA ALA A 11 -9.79 21.60 36.15
C ALA A 11 -8.87 20.46 35.67
N ALA A 12 -9.44 19.29 35.42
CA ALA A 12 -8.72 18.20 34.77
C ALA A 12 -8.36 18.66 33.33
N ALA A 13 -7.07 18.86 33.06
CA ALA A 13 -6.60 19.11 31.71
C ALA A 13 -6.91 17.89 30.84
N ALA A 14 -7.69 18.09 29.77
CA ALA A 14 -7.91 17.04 28.78
C ALA A 14 -6.56 16.60 28.19
N PRO A 15 -6.33 15.30 27.93
CA PRO A 15 -5.10 14.85 27.30
C PRO A 15 -4.95 15.54 25.94
N PRO A 16 -3.72 15.86 25.50
CA PRO A 16 -3.50 16.48 24.21
C PRO A 16 -4.04 15.55 23.12
N VAL A 17 -4.99 16.05 22.33
CA VAL A 17 -5.46 15.35 21.13
C VAL A 17 -4.32 15.40 20.12
N ALA A 18 -3.75 14.24 19.83
CA ALA A 18 -2.72 14.15 18.78
C ALA A 18 -3.31 14.62 17.44
N PRO A 19 -2.54 15.34 16.61
CA PRO A 19 -3.01 15.71 15.29
C PRO A 19 -3.37 14.46 14.48
N PRO A 20 -4.38 14.54 13.60
CA PRO A 20 -4.73 13.41 12.73
C PRO A 20 -3.53 13.00 11.89
N ALA A 21 -3.32 11.68 11.74
CA ALA A 21 -2.17 11.13 11.01
C ALA A 21 -2.17 11.45 9.51
N PHE A 22 -3.34 11.80 8.96
CA PHE A 22 -3.53 12.15 7.55
C PHE A 22 -4.38 13.41 7.42
N SER A 23 -4.09 14.22 6.40
CA SER A 23 -4.90 15.36 6.03
C SER A 23 -6.23 14.93 5.40
N ALA A 24 -7.21 15.83 5.42
CA ALA A 24 -8.49 15.60 4.74
C ALA A 24 -8.31 15.34 3.23
N GLU A 25 -7.33 16.00 2.60
CA GLU A 25 -6.99 15.78 1.19
C GLU A 25 -6.46 14.38 0.92
N GLN A 26 -5.56 13.87 1.78
CA GLN A 26 -5.05 12.49 1.67
C GLN A 26 -6.16 11.46 1.81
N ILE A 27 -7.09 11.69 2.75
CA ILE A 27 -8.26 10.82 2.95
C ILE A 27 -9.17 10.85 1.70
N ALA A 28 -9.41 12.03 1.13
CA ALA A 28 -10.21 12.17 -0.08
C ALA A 28 -9.55 11.47 -1.29
N ALA A 29 -8.23 11.63 -1.47
CA ALA A 29 -7.48 10.97 -2.52
C ALA A 29 -7.52 9.43 -2.38
N ALA A 30 -7.36 8.91 -1.16
CA ALA A 30 -7.45 7.48 -0.89
C ALA A 30 -8.86 6.92 -1.19
N ALA A 31 -9.91 7.66 -0.83
CA ALA A 31 -11.28 7.28 -1.14
C ALA A 31 -11.52 7.22 -2.66
N ALA A 32 -11.06 8.23 -3.40
CA ALA A 32 -11.19 8.25 -4.86
C ALA A 32 -10.44 7.08 -5.53
N LEU A 33 -9.22 6.76 -5.09
CA LEU A 33 -8.44 5.63 -5.61
C LEU A 33 -9.14 4.29 -5.35
N ARG A 34 -9.68 4.10 -4.14
CA ARG A 34 -10.46 2.90 -3.78
C ARG A 34 -11.68 2.77 -4.70
N ASP A 35 -12.46 3.83 -4.84
CA ASP A 35 -13.71 3.80 -5.60
C ASP A 35 -13.44 3.53 -7.08
N ALA A 36 -12.39 4.11 -7.64
CA ALA A 36 -11.92 3.79 -8.99
C ALA A 36 -11.53 2.32 -9.14
N ALA A 37 -10.76 1.77 -8.19
CA ALA A 37 -10.35 0.37 -8.24
C ALA A 37 -11.53 -0.62 -8.12
N LEU A 38 -12.55 -0.26 -7.33
CA LEU A 38 -13.78 -1.05 -7.17
C LEU A 38 -14.70 -0.97 -8.40
N ALA A 39 -14.73 0.17 -9.08
CA ALA A 39 -15.48 0.32 -10.34
C ALA A 39 -14.85 -0.52 -11.48
N GLY A 40 -13.54 -0.73 -11.43
CA GLY A 40 -12.84 -1.64 -12.34
C GLY A 40 -11.35 -1.36 -12.39
N SER A 41 -10.56 -2.42 -12.50
CA SER A 41 -9.11 -2.32 -12.66
C SER A 41 -8.57 -3.42 -13.57
N ALA A 42 -7.32 -3.27 -14.01
CA ALA A 42 -6.61 -4.30 -14.76
C ALA A 42 -6.09 -5.45 -13.86
N ALA A 43 -6.36 -5.43 -12.54
CA ALA A 43 -5.74 -6.35 -11.58
C ALA A 43 -5.97 -7.83 -11.93
N TYR A 44 -7.21 -8.20 -12.27
CA TYR A 44 -7.52 -9.57 -12.68
C TYR A 44 -6.81 -9.97 -13.97
N ALA A 45 -6.83 -9.09 -14.98
CA ALA A 45 -6.17 -9.35 -16.26
C ALA A 45 -4.65 -9.52 -16.10
N ILE A 46 -4.02 -8.74 -15.21
CA ILE A 46 -2.59 -8.84 -14.91
C ILE A 46 -2.26 -10.19 -14.25
N VAL A 47 -3.01 -10.59 -13.21
CA VAL A 47 -2.73 -11.87 -12.55
C VAL A 47 -3.04 -13.07 -13.45
N ALA A 48 -4.10 -13.00 -14.26
CA ALA A 48 -4.44 -14.03 -15.24
C ALA A 48 -3.35 -14.18 -16.32
N SER A 49 -2.85 -13.05 -16.85
CA SER A 49 -1.71 -13.02 -17.78
C SER A 49 -0.47 -13.67 -17.15
N LEU A 50 -0.12 -13.30 -15.92
CA LEU A 50 1.03 -13.87 -15.22
C LEU A 50 0.91 -15.38 -15.00
N THR A 51 -0.25 -15.86 -14.53
CA THR A 51 -0.43 -17.29 -14.23
C THR A 51 -0.62 -18.14 -15.48
N THR A 52 -1.08 -17.57 -16.59
CA THR A 52 -1.31 -18.28 -17.85
C THR A 52 -0.07 -18.28 -18.74
N GLU A 53 0.58 -17.12 -18.89
CA GLU A 53 1.73 -16.95 -19.78
C GLU A 53 3.03 -17.44 -19.14
N VAL A 54 3.15 -17.37 -17.81
CA VAL A 54 4.35 -17.80 -17.08
C VAL A 54 4.14 -19.09 -16.30
N GLY A 55 3.05 -19.16 -15.53
CA GLY A 55 2.74 -20.30 -14.66
C GLY A 55 3.47 -20.30 -13.31
N PRO A 56 3.67 -21.48 -12.70
CA PRO A 56 4.45 -21.65 -11.47
C PRO A 56 5.90 -21.18 -11.67
N ARG A 57 6.37 -20.28 -10.79
CA ARG A 57 7.60 -19.50 -10.97
C ARG A 57 8.43 -19.48 -9.70
N LEU A 58 8.78 -20.67 -9.27
CA LEU A 58 9.57 -20.91 -8.09
C LEU A 58 10.96 -20.26 -8.25
N ALA A 59 11.41 -19.46 -7.27
CA ALA A 59 12.67 -18.73 -7.35
C ALA A 59 13.87 -19.63 -7.72
N GLY A 60 14.75 -19.13 -8.59
CA GLY A 60 15.92 -19.87 -9.09
C GLY A 60 15.62 -20.89 -10.19
N SER A 61 14.35 -21.20 -10.45
CA SER A 61 13.96 -22.02 -11.59
C SER A 61 14.01 -21.23 -12.91
N ALA A 62 13.97 -21.93 -14.04
CA ALA A 62 13.84 -21.27 -15.35
C ALA A 62 12.56 -20.41 -15.47
N ALA A 63 11.51 -20.73 -14.70
CA ALA A 63 10.26 -19.96 -14.72
C ALA A 63 10.37 -18.64 -13.94
N ASP A 64 11.28 -18.54 -12.97
CA ASP A 64 11.60 -17.28 -12.28
C ASP A 64 12.15 -16.25 -13.29
N ALA A 65 13.19 -16.61 -14.05
CA ALA A 65 13.75 -15.74 -15.08
C ALA A 65 12.70 -15.29 -16.11
N ARG A 66 11.78 -16.18 -16.51
CA ARG A 66 10.64 -15.81 -17.38
C ARG A 66 9.69 -14.82 -16.71
N ALA A 67 9.39 -15.01 -15.43
CA ALA A 67 8.54 -14.10 -14.67
C ALA A 67 9.15 -12.70 -14.55
N VAL A 68 10.47 -12.61 -14.33
CA VAL A 68 11.20 -11.34 -14.27
C VAL A 68 11.09 -10.60 -15.61
N ASN A 69 11.38 -11.29 -16.72
CA ASN A 69 11.29 -10.70 -18.06
C ASN A 69 9.85 -10.28 -18.41
N TRP A 70 8.86 -11.11 -18.06
CA TRP A 70 7.45 -10.78 -18.20
C TRP A 70 7.08 -9.52 -17.40
N ALA A 71 7.55 -9.40 -16.17
CA ALA A 71 7.22 -8.29 -15.28
C ALA A 71 7.80 -6.96 -15.81
N GLU A 72 9.05 -6.98 -16.25
CA GLU A 72 9.67 -5.82 -16.89
C GLU A 72 8.86 -5.36 -18.12
N ALA A 73 8.53 -6.29 -19.02
CA ALA A 73 7.74 -5.98 -20.21
C ALA A 73 6.35 -5.44 -19.85
N LYS A 74 5.66 -6.06 -18.88
CA LYS A 74 4.34 -5.63 -18.43
C LYS A 74 4.36 -4.23 -17.83
N MET A 75 5.32 -3.92 -16.96
CA MET A 75 5.45 -2.58 -16.35
C MET A 75 5.77 -1.52 -17.40
N ARG A 76 6.63 -1.81 -18.39
CA ARG A 76 6.88 -0.89 -19.51
C ARG A 76 5.61 -0.64 -20.33
N ALA A 77 4.85 -1.69 -20.63
CA ALA A 77 3.60 -1.59 -21.38
C ALA A 77 2.49 -0.82 -20.63
N LEU A 78 2.51 -0.85 -19.29
CA LEU A 78 1.59 -0.08 -18.44
C LEU A 78 1.97 1.41 -18.34
N GLY A 79 3.11 1.83 -18.90
CA GLY A 79 3.52 3.23 -18.95
C GLY A 79 4.15 3.76 -17.68
N PHE A 80 4.72 2.90 -16.83
CA PHE A 80 5.49 3.36 -15.67
C PHE A 80 6.72 4.18 -16.10
N ASP A 81 6.98 5.28 -15.40
CA ASP A 81 8.05 6.24 -15.74
C ASP A 81 9.44 5.61 -15.75
N ARG A 82 9.69 4.68 -14.82
CA ARG A 82 10.98 3.99 -14.68
C ARG A 82 10.78 2.52 -14.34
N VAL A 83 11.36 1.65 -15.16
CA VAL A 83 11.39 0.20 -14.95
C VAL A 83 12.84 -0.27 -14.99
N SER A 84 13.28 -0.92 -13.91
CA SER A 84 14.64 -1.45 -13.76
C SER A 84 14.64 -2.74 -12.96
N LEU A 85 15.49 -3.68 -13.35
CA LEU A 85 15.72 -4.93 -12.62
C LEU A 85 16.83 -4.74 -11.59
N GLN A 86 16.73 -5.42 -10.45
CA GLN A 86 17.78 -5.48 -9.43
C GLN A 86 18.19 -6.94 -9.23
N PRO A 87 19.49 -7.27 -9.37
CA PRO A 87 19.94 -8.65 -9.17
C PRO A 87 19.83 -9.06 -7.70
N VAL A 88 19.38 -10.29 -7.45
CA VAL A 88 19.24 -10.87 -6.11
C VAL A 88 19.86 -12.26 -6.11
N SER A 89 20.57 -12.60 -5.02
CA SER A 89 21.14 -13.93 -4.80
C SER A 89 20.38 -14.64 -3.69
N PHE A 90 20.05 -15.92 -3.89
CA PHE A 90 19.38 -16.76 -2.90
C PHE A 90 19.76 -18.24 -3.12
N PRO A 91 19.64 -19.10 -2.10
CA PRO A 91 19.81 -20.53 -2.28
C PRO A 91 18.72 -21.08 -3.22
N VAL A 92 19.11 -21.99 -4.11
CA VAL A 92 18.19 -22.69 -5.02
C VAL A 92 17.89 -24.07 -4.43
N TRP A 93 16.63 -24.48 -4.49
CA TRP A 93 16.12 -25.76 -4.01
C TRP A 93 15.88 -26.75 -5.15
#